data_AF-A0AAD7NWG0-F1
#
_entry.id   AF-A0AAD7NWG0-F1
#
_cell.length_a   1.000
_cell.length_b   1.000
_cell.length_c   1.000
_cell.angle_alpha   90.00
_cell.angle_beta   90.00
_cell.angle_gamma   90.00
#
_symmetry.space_group_name_H-M   'P 1'
#
loop_
_entity.id
_entity.type
_entity.pdbx_description
1 polymer ?
#
loop_
_entity_poly.entity_id
_entity_poly.type
_entity_poly.pdbx_seq_one_letter_code
_entity_poly.pdbx_strand_id
1 'polypeptide(L)'
;MGEEKLFQHESLPYQFAPGIGYQPRIQNAGGSIVVKDLQTSLEALDVIVEEGEGRDSEFAGDERAHYFVFKDLMEGSLTWEVYNVPEDPTTEWYAELGLRQIYHVSRTFDAAYCYLLLTIEKLWTMSEEEERRKLVLANMYSLMLGILAPLAKLLVTQPLNDGTDRVAAPCFCWYDFKTGQGTPFKQLRAEMKATMLSYVQVAAETDDQVIEHDFGNQIETLLPIQTALDNMIDIDTYEPPTGKITRKGLNVAHTQGFKGFA
;
A
#
# COMPACT_ATOMS: atom_id res chain seq x y z
N MET A 1 -0.95 26.96 27.28
CA MET A 1 0.03 25.86 27.42
C MET A 1 1.31 26.39 26.79
N GLY A 2 2.39 26.59 27.54
CA GLY A 2 3.59 27.27 27.00
C GLY A 2 4.34 26.41 25.98
N GLU A 3 4.93 27.03 24.95
CA GLU A 3 5.67 26.37 23.86
C GLU A 3 6.72 25.36 24.36
N GLU A 4 7.36 25.63 25.51
CA GLU A 4 8.34 24.74 26.16
C GLU A 4 7.79 23.35 26.54
N LYS A 5 6.47 23.17 26.61
CA LYS A 5 5.87 21.85 26.91
C LYS A 5 5.60 20.99 25.67
N LEU A 6 5.57 21.58 24.46
CA LEU A 6 5.29 20.81 23.24
C LEU A 6 6.49 19.97 22.76
N PHE A 7 7.71 20.39 23.09
CA PHE A 7 8.95 19.83 22.53
C PHE A 7 9.89 19.22 23.59
N GLN A 8 9.33 18.68 24.68
CA GLN A 8 10.14 18.11 25.77
C GLN A 8 10.89 16.82 25.42
N HIS A 9 10.69 16.29 24.21
CA HIS A 9 11.37 15.11 23.70
C HIS A 9 12.23 15.49 22.49
N GLU A 10 13.48 14.99 22.43
CA GLU A 10 14.45 15.28 21.35
C GLU A 10 13.97 14.86 19.94
N SER A 11 12.88 14.10 19.86
CA SER A 11 12.02 13.93 18.68
C SER A 11 10.66 13.42 19.18
N LEU A 12 9.58 13.67 18.43
CA LEU A 12 8.35 12.91 18.72
C LEU A 12 8.65 11.42 18.49
N PRO A 13 8.20 10.54 19.38
CA PRO A 13 8.52 9.11 19.35
C PRO A 13 8.01 8.37 18.10
N TYR A 14 7.52 9.04 17.07
CA TYR A 14 6.82 8.46 15.92
C TYR A 14 7.41 8.85 14.57
N GLN A 15 8.60 9.45 14.54
CA GLN A 15 9.22 9.91 13.29
C GLN A 15 10.33 8.99 12.79
N PHE A 16 10.65 9.09 11.51
CA PHE A 16 11.78 8.42 10.88
C PHE A 16 12.91 9.40 10.65
N ALA A 17 14.12 9.02 11.06
CA ALA A 17 15.30 9.77 10.69
C ALA A 17 15.60 9.61 9.18
N PRO A 18 16.18 10.64 8.53
CA PRO A 18 16.70 10.51 7.18
C PRO A 18 17.60 9.28 7.01
N GLY A 19 17.46 8.56 5.91
CA GLY A 19 18.24 7.37 5.58
C GLY A 19 17.70 6.06 6.15
N ILE A 20 16.58 6.08 6.88
CA ILE A 20 16.04 4.91 7.58
C ILE A 20 14.63 4.58 7.07
N GLY A 21 14.46 3.39 6.50
CA GLY A 21 13.21 2.91 5.92
C GLY A 21 13.18 2.99 4.39
N TYR A 22 11.99 2.98 3.80
CA TYR A 22 11.83 3.21 2.36
C TYR A 22 12.02 4.70 2.09
N GLN A 23 13.27 5.07 1.80
CA GLN A 23 13.60 6.28 1.09
C GLN A 23 14.00 5.84 -0.30
N PRO A 24 13.02 5.69 -1.20
CA PRO A 24 13.41 5.44 -2.57
C PRO A 24 14.29 6.62 -2.96
N ARG A 25 15.49 6.34 -3.45
CA ARG A 25 16.28 7.33 -4.21
C ARG A 25 15.56 7.55 -5.55
N ILE A 26 14.30 7.93 -5.49
CA ILE A 26 13.66 8.61 -6.60
C ILE A 26 14.35 9.96 -6.57
N GLN A 27 14.91 10.37 -7.71
CA GLN A 27 15.01 11.81 -7.95
C GLN A 27 13.62 12.36 -7.65
N ASN A 28 13.50 13.50 -7.00
CA ASN A 28 12.20 14.05 -6.60
C ASN A 28 11.55 13.36 -5.37
N ALA A 29 12.19 13.34 -4.20
CA ALA A 29 11.49 13.05 -2.93
C ALA A 29 12.15 13.95 -1.88
N GLY A 30 11.56 15.12 -1.56
CA GLY A 30 12.16 16.24 -0.83
C GLY A 30 12.64 15.98 0.61
N GLY A 31 12.87 14.71 0.96
CA GLY A 31 13.50 14.26 2.19
C GLY A 31 12.50 14.10 3.32
N SER A 32 13.00 13.83 4.51
CA SER A 32 12.18 13.68 5.73
C SER A 32 12.79 14.52 6.84
N ILE A 33 12.00 15.41 7.45
CA ILE A 33 12.47 16.25 8.56
C ILE A 33 12.01 15.63 9.87
N VAL A 34 12.96 15.41 10.79
CA VAL A 34 12.65 15.00 12.16
C VAL A 34 12.29 16.25 12.96
N VAL A 35 11.00 16.43 13.23
CA VAL A 35 10.44 17.46 14.10
C VAL A 35 10.78 17.16 15.57
N LYS A 36 11.62 18.01 16.14
CA LYS A 36 12.09 17.98 17.52
C LYS A 36 11.84 19.29 18.28
N ASP A 37 11.55 20.36 17.55
CA ASP A 37 11.34 21.71 18.05
C ASP A 37 10.45 22.51 17.08
N LEU A 38 10.09 23.75 17.46
CA LEU A 38 9.29 24.63 16.62
C LEU A 38 9.97 24.88 15.27
N GLN A 39 11.30 25.04 15.28
CA GLN A 39 12.07 25.33 14.08
C GLN A 39 11.96 24.19 13.06
N THR A 40 12.24 22.96 13.47
CA THR A 40 12.10 21.76 12.62
C THR A 40 10.65 21.47 12.25
N SER A 41 9.67 21.90 13.05
CA SER A 41 8.24 21.87 12.66
C SER A 41 7.95 22.80 11.50
N LEU A 42 8.46 24.03 11.56
CA LEU A 42 8.31 25.02 10.49
C LEU A 42 9.04 24.56 9.22
N GLU A 43 10.23 23.96 9.35
CA GLU A 43 10.95 23.38 8.22
C GLU A 43 10.16 22.23 7.57
N ALA A 44 9.52 21.36 8.36
CA ALA A 44 8.66 20.30 7.82
C ALA A 44 7.42 20.86 7.10
N LEU A 45 6.83 21.94 7.61
CA LEU A 45 5.72 22.64 6.93
C LEU A 45 6.18 23.30 5.63
N ASP A 46 7.36 23.91 5.62
CA ASP A 46 7.95 24.50 4.42
C ASP A 46 8.16 23.44 3.33
N VAL A 47 8.67 22.25 3.67
CA VAL A 47 8.79 21.13 2.71
C VAL A 47 7.43 20.74 2.13
N ILE A 48 6.39 20.60 2.96
CA ILE A 48 5.04 20.24 2.49
C ILE A 48 4.50 21.29 1.49
N VAL A 49 4.69 22.58 1.78
CA VAL A 49 4.26 23.67 0.90
C VAL A 49 5.07 23.67 -0.40
N GLU A 50 6.39 23.49 -0.30
CA GLU A 50 7.27 23.48 -1.47
C GLU A 50 6.98 22.30 -2.40
N GLU A 51 6.82 21.08 -1.89
CA GLU A 51 6.47 19.89 -2.69
C GLU A 51 5.05 20.00 -3.28
N GLY A 52 4.10 20.61 -2.56
CA GLY A 52 2.71 20.76 -3.01
C GLY A 52 2.54 21.83 -4.08
N GLU A 53 2.87 23.08 -3.74
CA GLU A 53 2.54 24.27 -4.53
C GLU A 53 3.71 24.74 -5.40
N GLY A 54 4.94 24.49 -4.95
CA GLY A 54 6.12 25.22 -5.39
C GLY A 54 6.14 26.65 -4.82
N ARG A 55 7.30 27.13 -4.37
CA ARG A 55 7.45 28.53 -3.91
C ARG A 55 7.92 29.44 -5.04
N ASP A 56 9.23 29.44 -5.28
CA ASP A 56 9.91 30.35 -6.22
C ASP A 56 10.40 29.62 -7.48
N SER A 57 10.14 28.32 -7.56
CA SER A 57 10.68 27.39 -8.55
C SER A 57 9.64 26.32 -8.84
N GLU A 58 9.64 25.79 -10.08
CA GLU A 58 8.87 24.59 -10.41
C GLU A 58 9.36 23.35 -9.64
N PHE A 59 10.57 23.44 -9.08
CA PHE A 59 11.23 22.38 -8.34
C PHE A 59 11.44 22.74 -6.87
N ALA A 60 11.00 21.86 -5.97
CA ALA A 60 11.36 21.74 -4.57
C ALA A 60 12.62 20.84 -4.44
N GLY A 61 13.80 21.46 -4.49
CA GLY A 61 15.07 20.72 -4.57
C GLY A 61 15.20 19.96 -5.89
N ASP A 62 15.32 18.64 -5.80
CA ASP A 62 15.35 17.75 -6.98
C ASP A 62 13.95 17.30 -7.40
N GLU A 63 12.87 17.73 -6.71
CA GLU A 63 11.47 17.36 -6.97
C GLU A 63 10.71 18.42 -7.74
N ARG A 64 10.02 18.07 -8.83
CA ARG A 64 9.03 19.00 -9.41
C ARG A 64 7.78 19.05 -8.54
N ALA A 65 7.37 20.24 -8.13
CA ALA A 65 6.21 20.40 -7.26
C ALA A 65 4.93 19.88 -7.92
N HIS A 66 4.03 19.31 -7.11
CA HIS A 66 2.83 18.61 -7.56
C HIS A 66 1.94 19.48 -8.47
N TYR A 67 1.80 20.78 -8.17
CA TYR A 67 1.06 21.72 -9.01
C TYR A 67 1.48 21.67 -10.48
N PHE A 68 2.79 21.71 -10.76
CA PHE A 68 3.31 21.73 -12.13
C PHE A 68 3.16 20.37 -12.81
N VAL A 69 3.29 19.27 -12.06
CA VAL A 69 3.03 17.92 -12.58
C VAL A 69 1.57 17.78 -13.02
N PHE A 70 0.61 18.23 -12.21
CA PHE A 70 -0.81 18.18 -12.57
C PHE A 70 -1.19 19.14 -13.69
N LYS A 71 -0.54 20.30 -13.77
CA LYS A 71 -0.71 21.23 -14.89
C LYS A 71 -0.30 20.61 -16.22
N ASP A 72 0.86 19.95 -16.25
CA ASP A 72 1.35 19.22 -17.43
C ASP A 72 0.37 18.11 -17.87
N LEU A 73 -0.16 17.34 -16.91
CA LEU A 73 -1.17 16.32 -17.18
C LEU A 73 -2.45 16.93 -17.79
N MET A 74 -2.91 18.06 -17.25
CA MET A 74 -4.08 18.78 -17.77
C MET A 74 -3.84 19.34 -19.17
N GLU A 75 -2.63 19.84 -19.46
CA GLU A 75 -2.26 20.39 -20.76
C GLU A 75 -1.97 19.30 -21.82
N GLY A 76 -1.97 18.03 -21.41
CA GLY A 76 -1.79 16.88 -22.30
C GLY A 76 -0.36 16.68 -22.77
N SER A 77 0.63 17.23 -22.06
CA SER A 77 2.05 16.98 -22.34
C SER A 77 2.47 15.54 -21.98
N LEU A 78 1.63 14.85 -21.20
CA LEU A 78 1.77 13.46 -20.82
C LEU A 78 0.50 12.67 -21.23
N THR A 79 0.66 11.62 -22.03
CA THR A 79 -0.43 10.71 -22.42
C THR A 79 -0.30 9.39 -21.68
N TRP A 80 -1.34 8.98 -20.97
CA TRP A 80 -1.33 7.76 -20.16
C TRP A 80 -2.32 6.75 -20.74
N GLU A 81 -1.97 5.47 -20.65
CA GLU A 81 -2.92 4.40 -20.89
C GLU A 81 -3.87 4.33 -19.70
N VAL A 82 -5.17 4.52 -19.97
CA VAL A 82 -6.21 4.50 -18.95
C VAL A 82 -7.17 3.35 -19.21
N TYR A 83 -7.68 2.76 -18.13
CA TYR A 83 -8.67 1.70 -18.19
C TYR A 83 -10.08 2.30 -18.10
N ASN A 84 -11.00 1.82 -18.93
CA ASN A 84 -12.41 2.17 -18.79
C ASN A 84 -13.01 1.37 -17.63
N VAL A 85 -13.24 2.02 -16.50
CA VAL A 85 -13.75 1.39 -15.28
C VAL A 85 -15.11 1.97 -14.89
N PRO A 86 -15.93 1.22 -14.14
CA PRO A 86 -17.17 1.74 -13.54
C PRO A 86 -16.92 2.94 -12.64
N GLU A 87 -17.90 3.85 -12.58
CA GLU A 87 -17.94 4.92 -11.59
C GLU A 87 -18.36 4.31 -10.25
N ASP A 88 -17.60 4.62 -9.20
CA ASP A 88 -17.84 4.19 -7.81
C ASP A 88 -18.21 2.69 -7.64
N PRO A 89 -17.38 1.74 -8.12
CA PRO A 89 -17.67 0.32 -7.96
C PRO A 89 -17.62 -0.07 -6.47
N THR A 90 -18.48 -1.02 -6.10
CA THR A 90 -18.44 -1.65 -4.77
C THR A 90 -18.12 -3.13 -4.91
N THR A 91 -17.50 -3.71 -3.88
CA THR A 91 -17.20 -5.14 -3.87
C THR A 91 -18.47 -5.98 -4.01
N GLU A 92 -19.54 -5.63 -3.29
CA GLU A 92 -20.84 -6.31 -3.35
C GLU A 92 -21.47 -6.26 -4.74
N TRP A 93 -21.31 -5.17 -5.48
CA TRP A 93 -21.83 -5.05 -6.84
C TRP A 93 -21.27 -6.13 -7.77
N TYR A 94 -20.00 -6.51 -7.63
CA TYR A 94 -19.44 -7.64 -8.39
C TYR A 94 -20.08 -8.98 -8.04
N ALA A 95 -20.51 -9.18 -6.79
CA ALA A 95 -21.25 -10.38 -6.41
C ALA A 95 -22.65 -10.40 -7.03
N GLU A 96 -23.34 -9.25 -7.08
CA GLU A 96 -24.66 -9.10 -7.70
C GLU A 96 -24.64 -9.39 -9.20
N LEU A 97 -23.53 -9.06 -9.87
CA LEU A 97 -23.29 -9.38 -11.28
C LEU A 97 -22.89 -10.86 -11.52
N GLY A 98 -22.74 -11.66 -10.46
CA GLY A 98 -22.27 -13.04 -10.57
C GLY A 98 -20.80 -13.19 -10.94
N LEU A 99 -20.01 -12.11 -10.83
CA LEU A 99 -18.59 -12.06 -11.17
C LEU A 99 -17.73 -12.53 -9.99
N ARG A 100 -17.84 -13.82 -9.65
CA ARG A 100 -17.27 -14.44 -8.45
C ARG A 100 -15.78 -14.14 -8.24
N GLN A 101 -14.97 -14.25 -9.29
CA GLN A 101 -13.52 -14.04 -9.22
C GLN A 101 -13.19 -12.58 -8.91
N ILE A 102 -13.80 -11.65 -9.66
CA ILE A 102 -13.64 -10.22 -9.47
C ILE A 102 -14.06 -9.83 -8.04
N TYR A 103 -15.19 -10.37 -7.57
CA TYR A 103 -15.66 -10.17 -6.20
C TYR A 103 -14.60 -10.54 -5.16
N HIS A 104 -14.00 -11.73 -5.24
CA HIS A 104 -13.01 -12.16 -4.25
C HIS A 104 -11.72 -11.34 -4.32
N VAL A 105 -11.24 -11.01 -5.53
CA VAL A 105 -10.08 -10.14 -5.71
C VAL A 105 -10.35 -8.76 -5.10
N SER A 106 -11.51 -8.16 -5.39
CA SER A 106 -11.93 -6.86 -4.85
C SER A 106 -12.04 -6.88 -3.33
N ARG A 107 -12.66 -7.91 -2.77
CA ARG A 107 -12.77 -8.10 -1.32
C ARG A 107 -11.42 -8.24 -0.62
N THR A 108 -10.47 -8.95 -1.25
CA THR A 108 -9.10 -9.07 -0.74
C THR A 108 -8.36 -7.74 -0.83
N PHE A 109 -8.58 -6.96 -1.89
CA PHE A 109 -8.04 -5.61 -2.02
C PHE A 109 -8.54 -4.71 -0.88
N ASP A 110 -9.85 -4.68 -0.63
CA ASP A 110 -10.45 -3.89 0.45
C ASP A 110 -9.92 -4.29 1.83
N ALA A 111 -9.81 -5.59 2.09
CA ALA A 111 -9.20 -6.12 3.31
C ALA A 111 -7.74 -5.69 3.44
N ALA A 112 -6.94 -5.77 2.37
CA ALA A 112 -5.54 -5.35 2.38
C ALA A 112 -5.41 -3.84 2.62
N TYR A 113 -6.28 -3.03 2.02
CA TYR A 113 -6.29 -1.58 2.21
C TYR A 113 -6.66 -1.20 3.64
N CYS A 114 -7.71 -1.81 4.21
CA CYS A 114 -8.08 -1.58 5.61
C CYS A 114 -6.98 -2.05 6.57
N TYR A 115 -6.29 -3.17 6.26
CA TYR A 115 -5.16 -3.63 7.06
C TYR A 115 -3.93 -2.70 6.94
N LEU A 116 -3.72 -2.04 5.81
CA LEU A 116 -2.72 -0.97 5.65
C LEU A 116 -3.02 0.21 6.58
N LEU A 117 -4.29 0.64 6.65
CA LEU A 117 -4.70 1.71 7.57
C LEU A 117 -4.46 1.31 9.03
N LEU A 118 -4.85 0.10 9.43
CA LEU A 118 -4.55 -0.44 10.78
C LEU A 118 -3.04 -0.52 11.06
N THR A 119 -2.24 -0.86 10.04
CA THR A 119 -0.77 -0.88 10.15
C THR A 119 -0.21 0.52 10.40
N ILE A 120 -0.75 1.54 9.70
CA ILE A 120 -0.37 2.95 9.92
C ILE A 120 -0.77 3.39 11.32
N GLU A 121 -1.98 3.07 11.78
CA GLU A 121 -2.39 3.37 13.16
C GLU A 121 -1.46 2.72 14.19
N LYS A 122 -1.11 1.44 14.00
CA LYS A 122 -0.15 0.75 14.87
C LYS A 122 1.21 1.42 14.86
N LEU A 123 1.68 1.88 13.70
CA LEU A 123 2.97 2.56 13.55
C LEU A 123 3.06 3.79 14.47
N TRP A 124 1.99 4.57 14.56
CA TRP A 124 1.89 5.75 15.43
C TRP A 124 1.87 5.41 16.92
N THR A 125 1.76 4.15 17.32
CA THR A 125 1.84 3.72 18.72
C THR A 125 3.25 3.28 19.14
N MET A 126 4.17 3.10 18.18
CA MET A 126 5.49 2.54 18.43
C MET A 126 6.52 3.62 18.77
N SER A 127 7.09 3.56 19.98
CA SER A 127 8.14 4.49 20.42
C SER A 127 9.53 4.17 19.85
N GLU A 128 9.82 2.90 19.58
CA GLU A 128 11.14 2.44 19.13
C GLU A 128 11.28 2.54 17.60
N GLU A 129 12.31 3.26 17.14
CA GLU A 129 12.57 3.53 15.72
C GLU A 129 12.81 2.24 14.90
N GLU A 130 13.54 1.29 15.48
CA GLU A 130 13.83 0.01 14.83
C GLU A 130 12.55 -0.80 14.59
N GLU A 131 11.60 -0.72 15.51
CA GLU A 131 10.32 -1.43 15.43
C GLU A 131 9.40 -0.77 14.40
N ARG A 132 9.37 0.57 14.36
CA ARG A 132 8.71 1.33 13.29
C ARG A 132 9.28 0.94 11.92
N ARG A 133 10.61 0.88 11.78
CA ARG A 133 11.26 0.52 10.51
C ARG A 133 10.86 -0.87 10.05
N LYS A 134 10.84 -1.85 10.96
CA LYS A 134 10.38 -3.21 10.63
C LYS A 134 8.94 -3.20 10.14
N LEU A 135 8.04 -2.47 10.81
CA LEU A 135 6.64 -2.41 10.40
C LEU A 135 6.47 -1.76 9.02
N VAL A 136 7.21 -0.68 8.73
CA VAL A 136 7.19 -0.06 7.39
C VAL A 136 7.65 -1.03 6.31
N LEU A 137 8.78 -1.70 6.51
CA LEU A 137 9.36 -2.59 5.50
C LEU A 137 8.57 -3.90 5.35
N ALA A 138 8.19 -4.52 6.46
CA ALA A 138 7.51 -5.81 6.44
C ALA A 138 6.04 -5.69 6.07
N ASN A 139 5.35 -4.63 6.52
CA ASN A 139 3.91 -4.50 6.30
C ASN A 139 3.57 -3.44 5.27
N MET A 140 3.89 -2.16 5.51
CA MET A 140 3.41 -1.09 4.61
C MET A 140 3.92 -1.28 3.17
N TYR A 141 5.21 -1.57 3.00
CA TYR A 141 5.80 -1.81 1.69
C TYR A 141 5.21 -3.07 1.02
N SER A 142 5.09 -4.17 1.76
CA SER A 142 4.49 -5.41 1.27
C SER A 142 3.02 -5.21 0.88
N LEU A 143 2.25 -4.45 1.67
CA LEU A 143 0.87 -4.13 1.36
C LEU A 143 0.75 -3.26 0.12
N MET A 144 1.49 -2.15 0.03
CA MET A 144 1.38 -1.22 -1.09
C MET A 144 1.87 -1.84 -2.40
N LEU A 145 3.08 -2.39 -2.43
CA LEU A 145 3.71 -2.85 -3.66
C LEU A 145 3.58 -4.35 -3.90
N GLY A 146 3.54 -5.15 -2.84
CA GLY A 146 3.44 -6.60 -2.94
C GLY A 146 2.02 -7.13 -3.04
N ILE A 147 1.01 -6.35 -2.61
CA ILE A 147 -0.38 -6.82 -2.52
C ILE A 147 -1.36 -5.90 -3.27
N LEU A 148 -1.51 -4.63 -2.85
CA LEU A 148 -2.49 -3.71 -3.42
C LEU A 148 -2.22 -3.43 -4.90
N ALA A 149 -0.99 -3.03 -5.27
CA ALA A 149 -0.64 -2.77 -6.66
C ALA A 149 -0.90 -3.98 -7.60
N PRO A 150 -0.43 -5.20 -7.31
CA PRO A 150 -0.69 -6.35 -8.18
C PRO A 150 -2.16 -6.81 -8.16
N LEU A 151 -2.90 -6.68 -7.04
CA LEU A 151 -4.34 -6.95 -7.01
C LEU A 151 -5.12 -5.93 -7.87
N ALA A 152 -4.77 -4.65 -7.81
CA ALA A 152 -5.36 -3.63 -8.66
C ALA A 152 -5.10 -3.91 -10.14
N LYS A 153 -3.87 -4.29 -10.49
CA LYS A 153 -3.50 -4.70 -11.85
C LYS A 153 -4.31 -5.92 -12.30
N LEU A 154 -4.55 -6.88 -11.41
CA LEU A 154 -5.39 -8.04 -11.71
C LEU A 154 -6.86 -7.64 -11.91
N LEU A 155 -7.40 -6.67 -11.16
CA LEU A 155 -8.77 -6.19 -11.35
C LEU A 155 -8.96 -5.54 -12.72
N VAL A 156 -8.07 -4.62 -13.12
CA VAL A 156 -8.21 -3.89 -14.39
C VAL A 156 -7.94 -4.73 -15.64
N THR A 157 -7.52 -6.00 -15.50
CA THR A 157 -7.43 -6.95 -16.62
C THR A 157 -8.68 -7.81 -16.80
N GLN A 158 -9.67 -7.68 -15.91
CA GLN A 158 -10.87 -8.51 -15.92
C GLN A 158 -12.08 -7.74 -16.49
N PRO A 159 -12.64 -8.15 -17.65
CA PRO A 159 -13.82 -7.52 -18.23
C PRO A 159 -15.09 -7.81 -17.41
N LEU A 160 -16.06 -6.89 -17.43
CA LEU A 160 -17.32 -7.04 -16.68
C LEU A 160 -18.38 -7.90 -17.37
N ASN A 161 -18.17 -8.28 -18.64
CA ASN A 161 -19.07 -9.11 -19.44
C ASN A 161 -20.51 -8.56 -19.56
N ASP A 162 -20.70 -7.24 -19.45
CA ASP A 162 -21.99 -6.55 -19.52
C ASP A 162 -22.29 -5.97 -20.92
N GLY A 163 -21.49 -6.34 -21.92
CA GLY A 163 -21.57 -5.80 -23.28
C GLY A 163 -20.90 -4.43 -23.47
N THR A 164 -20.27 -3.88 -22.42
CA THR A 164 -19.40 -2.70 -22.50
C THR A 164 -17.92 -3.12 -22.59
N ASP A 165 -17.04 -2.16 -22.90
CA ASP A 165 -15.58 -2.32 -22.85
C ASP A 165 -14.99 -2.08 -21.45
N ARG A 166 -15.85 -2.06 -20.41
CA ARG A 166 -15.41 -1.80 -19.04
C ARG A 166 -14.73 -3.00 -18.40
N VAL A 167 -13.72 -2.70 -17.59
CA VAL A 167 -13.00 -3.65 -16.75
C VAL A 167 -13.28 -3.39 -15.27
N ALA A 168 -12.99 -4.36 -14.42
CA ALA A 168 -13.11 -4.19 -12.98
C ALA A 168 -12.07 -3.19 -12.43
N ALA A 169 -12.30 -2.71 -11.21
CA ALA A 169 -11.44 -1.77 -10.52
C ALA A 169 -11.43 -2.02 -9.01
N PRO A 170 -10.40 -1.53 -8.29
CA PRO A 170 -10.41 -1.53 -6.84
C PRO A 170 -11.55 -0.66 -6.28
N CYS A 171 -12.26 -1.16 -5.27
CA CYS A 171 -13.43 -0.48 -4.71
C CYS A 171 -13.12 0.39 -3.50
N PHE A 172 -12.02 0.11 -2.78
CA PHE A 172 -11.67 0.78 -1.51
C PHE A 172 -12.81 0.79 -0.48
N CYS A 173 -13.66 -0.24 -0.50
CA CYS A 173 -14.75 -0.35 0.45
C CYS A 173 -14.24 -0.65 1.85
N TRP A 174 -15.04 -0.30 2.86
CA TRP A 174 -14.73 -0.68 4.23
C TRP A 174 -14.82 -2.19 4.42
N TYR A 175 -13.72 -2.80 4.85
CA TYR A 175 -13.67 -4.21 5.22
C TYR A 175 -13.75 -4.36 6.75
N ASP A 176 -14.89 -4.85 7.22
CA ASP A 176 -15.15 -5.05 8.66
C ASP A 176 -14.52 -6.34 9.20
N PHE A 177 -13.33 -6.22 9.79
CA PHE A 177 -12.64 -7.32 10.48
C PHE A 177 -13.43 -7.77 11.72
N LYS A 178 -14.02 -8.96 11.65
CA LYS A 178 -14.94 -9.45 12.68
C LYS A 178 -14.20 -9.83 13.96
N THR A 179 -14.57 -9.21 15.08
CA THR A 179 -14.08 -9.60 16.40
C THR A 179 -14.44 -11.06 16.70
N GLY A 180 -13.51 -11.82 17.27
CA GLY A 180 -13.70 -13.23 17.61
C GLY A 180 -13.44 -14.22 16.45
N GLN A 181 -13.15 -13.74 15.24
CA GLN A 181 -12.79 -14.58 14.08
C GLN A 181 -11.28 -14.58 13.79
N GLY A 182 -10.46 -14.35 14.83
CA GLY A 182 -9.01 -14.20 14.72
C GLY A 182 -8.58 -12.74 14.48
N THR A 183 -7.28 -12.54 14.36
CA THR A 183 -6.67 -11.22 14.10
C THR A 183 -7.07 -10.71 12.71
N PRO A 184 -7.15 -9.39 12.49
CA PRO A 184 -7.24 -8.80 11.16
C PRO A 184 -6.30 -9.43 10.14
N PHE A 185 -5.06 -9.74 10.52
CA PHE A 185 -4.10 -10.41 9.64
C PHE A 185 -4.54 -11.81 9.21
N LYS A 186 -5.07 -12.62 10.13
CA LYS A 186 -5.61 -13.95 9.82
C LYS A 186 -6.81 -13.86 8.89
N GLN A 187 -7.65 -12.84 9.07
CA GLN A 187 -8.80 -12.60 8.20
C GLN A 187 -8.36 -12.17 6.80
N LEU A 188 -7.36 -11.29 6.68
CA LEU A 188 -6.75 -10.94 5.38
C LEU A 188 -6.18 -12.19 4.67
N ARG A 189 -5.47 -13.07 5.38
CA ARG A 189 -5.01 -14.35 4.83
C ARG A 189 -6.17 -15.24 4.38
N ALA A 190 -7.29 -15.23 5.10
CA ALA A 190 -8.47 -15.99 4.71
C ALA A 190 -9.09 -15.45 3.41
N GLU A 191 -9.16 -14.13 3.23
CA GLU A 191 -9.62 -13.50 1.98
C GLU A 191 -8.69 -13.80 0.80
N MET A 192 -7.36 -13.70 1.00
CA MET A 192 -6.39 -14.08 -0.04
C MET A 192 -6.55 -15.55 -0.45
N LYS A 193 -6.76 -16.45 0.53
CA LYS A 193 -7.04 -17.86 0.26
C LYS A 193 -8.36 -18.04 -0.51
N ALA A 194 -9.41 -17.29 -0.17
CA ALA A 194 -10.69 -17.32 -0.89
C ALA A 194 -10.52 -16.88 -2.35
N THR A 195 -9.72 -15.83 -2.58
CA THR A 195 -9.33 -15.38 -3.93
C THR A 195 -8.64 -16.47 -4.71
N MET A 196 -7.58 -17.09 -4.17
CA MET A 196 -6.90 -18.19 -4.86
C MET A 196 -7.84 -19.36 -5.17
N LEU A 197 -8.70 -19.75 -4.22
CA LEU A 197 -9.69 -20.81 -4.43
C LEU A 197 -10.72 -20.49 -5.51
N SER A 198 -11.07 -19.21 -5.69
CA SER A 198 -12.01 -18.77 -6.74
C SER A 198 -11.51 -19.03 -8.15
N TYR A 199 -10.20 -19.09 -8.37
CA TYR A 199 -9.58 -19.44 -9.66
C TYR A 199 -9.28 -20.94 -9.80
N VAL A 200 -9.24 -21.70 -8.70
CA VAL A 200 -9.00 -23.15 -8.72
C VAL A 200 -10.31 -23.94 -8.95
N GLN A 201 -11.43 -23.48 -8.38
CA GLN A 201 -12.70 -24.23 -8.38
C GLN A 201 -13.40 -24.29 -9.75
N VAL A 202 -13.12 -23.36 -10.67
CA VAL A 202 -13.76 -23.32 -12.00
C VAL A 202 -13.31 -24.48 -12.91
N ALA A 203 -12.21 -25.16 -12.59
CA ALA A 203 -11.81 -26.38 -13.31
C ALA A 203 -12.75 -27.59 -13.07
N ALA A 204 -13.72 -27.50 -12.13
CA ALA A 204 -14.55 -28.62 -11.70
C ALA A 204 -16.07 -28.46 -11.97
N GLU A 205 -16.52 -27.38 -12.62
CA GLU A 205 -17.95 -27.11 -12.81
C GLU A 205 -18.46 -27.61 -14.19
N THR A 206 -18.90 -28.87 -14.21
CA THR A 206 -19.76 -29.57 -15.20
C THR A 206 -19.20 -29.92 -16.59
N ASP A 207 -19.58 -31.12 -17.07
CA ASP A 207 -19.07 -31.79 -18.30
C ASP A 207 -19.30 -30.99 -19.61
N ASP A 208 -20.20 -30.00 -19.62
CA ASP A 208 -20.57 -29.22 -20.81
C ASP A 208 -20.10 -27.75 -20.78
N GLN A 209 -19.39 -27.30 -19.72
CA GLN A 209 -18.91 -25.91 -19.58
C GLN A 209 -17.38 -25.76 -19.51
N VAL A 210 -16.62 -26.80 -19.87
CA VAL A 210 -15.16 -26.70 -20.07
C VAL A 210 -14.85 -25.96 -21.38
N ILE A 211 -15.35 -24.73 -21.52
CA ILE A 211 -14.68 -23.73 -22.34
C ILE A 211 -13.49 -23.28 -21.51
N GLU A 212 -12.37 -23.97 -21.71
CA GLU A 212 -10.99 -23.48 -21.82
C GLU A 212 -10.64 -22.13 -21.13
N HIS A 213 -11.08 -21.88 -19.91
CA HIS A 213 -10.57 -20.78 -19.12
C HIS A 213 -9.27 -21.23 -18.45
N ASP A 214 -8.16 -21.07 -19.16
CA ASP A 214 -6.82 -21.19 -18.60
C ASP A 214 -6.57 -20.03 -17.62
N PHE A 215 -6.88 -20.26 -16.36
CA PHE A 215 -6.58 -19.34 -15.26
C PHE A 215 -5.14 -19.48 -14.74
N GLY A 216 -4.28 -20.27 -15.40
CA GLY A 216 -2.90 -20.50 -14.97
C GLY A 216 -2.15 -19.19 -14.77
N ASN A 217 -2.29 -18.25 -15.69
CA ASN A 217 -1.64 -16.93 -15.63
C ASN A 217 -2.11 -16.09 -14.42
N GLN A 218 -3.40 -16.13 -14.08
CA GLN A 218 -3.94 -15.42 -12.91
C GLN A 218 -3.47 -16.06 -11.61
N ILE A 219 -3.43 -17.40 -11.53
CA ILE A 219 -2.89 -18.11 -10.36
C ILE A 219 -1.40 -17.80 -10.18
N GLU A 220 -0.62 -17.78 -11.25
CA GLU A 220 0.80 -17.37 -11.22
C GLU A 220 0.97 -15.93 -10.73
N THR A 221 0.03 -15.05 -11.06
CA THR A 221 0.00 -13.66 -10.55
C THR A 221 -0.30 -13.60 -9.04
N LEU A 222 -1.14 -14.49 -8.52
CA LEU A 222 -1.54 -14.51 -7.11
C LEU A 222 -0.47 -15.11 -6.17
N LEU A 223 0.42 -15.98 -6.66
CA LEU A 223 1.43 -16.65 -5.84
C LEU A 223 2.46 -15.68 -5.21
N PRO A 224 3.05 -14.72 -5.96
CA PRO A 224 3.89 -13.68 -5.37
C PRO A 224 3.17 -12.82 -4.33
N ILE A 225 1.88 -12.54 -4.55
CA ILE A 225 1.05 -11.76 -3.62
C ILE A 225 0.88 -12.51 -2.30
N GLN A 226 0.54 -13.80 -2.36
CA GLN A 226 0.45 -14.67 -1.19
C GLN A 226 1.80 -14.75 -0.46
N THR A 227 2.91 -14.84 -1.20
CA THR A 227 4.26 -14.85 -0.61
C THR A 227 4.57 -13.53 0.11
N ALA A 228 4.20 -12.39 -0.46
CA ALA A 228 4.35 -11.09 0.20
C ALA A 228 3.54 -11.04 1.50
N LEU A 229 2.29 -11.49 1.46
CA LEU A 229 1.42 -11.58 2.63
C LEU A 229 1.96 -12.53 3.71
N ASP A 230 2.55 -13.65 3.32
CA ASP A 230 3.09 -14.63 4.27
C ASP A 230 4.31 -14.12 5.05
N ASN A 231 5.06 -13.18 4.47
CA ASN A 231 6.22 -12.55 5.08
C ASN A 231 5.90 -11.32 5.95
N MET A 232 4.63 -10.89 6.00
CA MET A 232 4.21 -9.77 6.82
C MET A 232 4.14 -10.14 8.31
N ILE A 233 4.22 -9.10 9.14
CA ILE A 233 4.05 -9.17 10.60
C ILE A 233 2.56 -9.04 10.94
N ASP A 234 2.06 -9.91 11.81
CA ASP A 234 0.73 -9.79 12.42
C ASP A 234 0.77 -8.70 13.50
N ILE A 235 0.15 -7.54 13.26
CA ILE A 235 0.26 -6.34 14.12
C ILE A 235 -0.41 -6.48 15.49
N ASP A 236 -1.31 -7.44 15.63
CA ASP A 236 -2.05 -7.72 16.87
C ASP A 236 -1.25 -8.62 17.81
N THR A 237 -0.46 -9.53 17.24
CA THR A 237 0.38 -10.48 18.00
C THR A 237 1.85 -10.08 18.06
N TYR A 238 2.23 -9.00 17.36
CA TYR A 238 3.59 -8.51 17.37
C TYR A 238 3.97 -7.92 18.73
N GLU A 239 4.84 -8.63 19.44
CA GLU A 239 5.53 -8.14 20.63
C GLU A 239 6.96 -7.75 20.27
N PRO A 240 7.34 -6.46 20.37
CA PRO A 240 8.73 -6.07 20.15
C PRO A 240 9.61 -6.73 21.22
N PRO A 241 10.81 -7.22 20.88
CA PRO A 241 11.68 -7.89 21.84
C PRO A 241 12.01 -6.94 23.00
N THR A 242 11.63 -7.33 24.22
CA THR A 242 11.92 -6.56 25.43
C THR A 242 13.40 -6.74 25.81
N GLY A 243 14.26 -5.81 25.41
CA GLY A 243 15.67 -5.80 25.82
C GLY A 243 16.49 -4.77 25.05
N LYS A 244 17.49 -4.16 25.71
CA LYS A 244 18.49 -3.31 25.04
C LYS A 244 19.25 -4.16 24.02
N ILE A 245 18.91 -4.03 22.75
CA ILE A 245 19.71 -4.59 21.66
C ILE A 245 21.03 -3.81 21.64
N THR A 246 22.09 -4.38 22.19
CA THR A 246 23.45 -3.87 21.99
C THR A 246 23.78 -4.03 20.52
N ARG A 247 23.76 -2.92 19.77
CA ARG A 247 24.18 -2.87 18.36
C ARG A 247 25.63 -3.34 18.25
N LYS A 248 25.84 -4.63 17.98
CA LYS A 248 27.09 -5.09 17.34
C LYS A 248 27.04 -4.59 15.91
N GLY A 249 28.05 -3.82 15.50
CA GLY A 249 28.10 -3.13 14.22
C GLY A 249 27.66 -4.02 13.07
N LEU A 250 26.46 -3.73 12.53
CA LEU A 250 26.01 -4.31 11.27
C LEU A 250 26.62 -3.48 10.15
N ASN A 251 27.41 -4.14 9.29
CA ASN A 251 27.76 -3.61 7.99
C ASN A 251 26.46 -3.47 7.19
N VAL A 252 26.04 -2.23 6.94
CA VAL A 252 24.88 -1.92 6.10
C VAL A 252 25.24 -2.33 4.67
N ALA A 253 24.68 -3.45 4.20
CA ALA A 253 24.73 -3.80 2.80
C ALA A 253 23.88 -2.78 2.03
N HIS A 254 24.49 -2.10 1.06
CA HIS A 254 23.78 -1.23 0.13
C HIS A 254 22.77 -2.05 -0.67
N THR A 255 21.48 -1.89 -0.36
CA THR A 255 20.41 -2.34 -1.23
C THR A 255 20.34 -1.37 -2.41
N GLN A 256 20.67 -1.87 -3.61
CA GLN A 256 20.38 -1.12 -4.83
C GLN A 256 18.86 -0.96 -4.94
N GLY A 257 18.41 0.30 -5.05
CA GLY A 257 16.99 0.64 -5.14
C GLY A 257 16.33 -0.11 -6.30
N PHE A 258 15.13 -0.62 -6.04
CA PHE A 258 14.23 -1.10 -7.07
C PHE A 258 13.97 0.07 -8.02
N LYS A 259 14.30 -0.09 -9.31
CA LYS A 259 13.92 0.88 -10.33
C LYS A 259 12.40 0.92 -10.37
N GLY A 260 11.83 2.10 -10.12
CA GLY A 260 10.40 2.34 -10.20
C GLY A 260 9.84 1.90 -11.55
N PHE A 261 8.60 1.41 -11.51
CA PHE A 261 7.82 1.14 -12.71
C PHE A 261 7.57 2.48 -13.42
N ALA A 262 8.23 2.65 -14.56
CA ALA A 262 7.83 3.55 -15.62
C ALA A 262 6.89 2.80 -16.56
#